data_AF-N1VQK2-F1
#
_entry.id   AF-N1VQK2-F1
#
_cell.length_a   1.000
_cell.length_b   1.000
_cell.length_c   1.000
_cell.angle_alpha   90.00
_cell.angle_beta   90.00
_cell.angle_gamma   90.00
#
_symmetry.space_group_name_H-M   'P 1'
#
loop_
_entity.id
_entity.type
_entity.pdbx_description
1 polymer ?
#
loop_
_entity_poly.entity_id
_entity_poly.type
_entity_poly.pdbx_seq_one_letter_code
_entity_poly.pdbx_strand_id
1 'polypeptide(L)' 'MINIEKDEPKKKENEDPKSCKKCGASNVELYQYDMCKDCLSDEFKKMKIDLKEAKVFHYV' A
#
# COMPACT_ATOMS: atom_id res chain seq x y z
N MET A 1 -38.22 8.90 3.64
CA MET A 1 -37.21 8.73 4.70
C MET A 1 -36.45 7.45 4.36
N ILE A 2 -35.19 7.54 3.95
CA ILE A 2 -34.39 6.37 3.59
C ILE A 2 -33.74 5.87 4.88
N ASN A 3 -34.18 4.73 5.37
CA ASN A 3 -33.56 4.06 6.51
C ASN A 3 -32.23 3.49 6.02
N ILE A 4 -31.14 4.17 6.35
CA ILE A 4 -29.78 3.66 6.18
C ILE A 4 -29.55 2.70 7.34
N GLU A 5 -29.81 1.42 7.12
CA GLU A 5 -29.34 0.36 8.01
C GLU A 5 -27.82 0.52 8.13
N LYS A 6 -27.34 0.76 9.36
CA LYS A 6 -25.92 0.79 9.67
C LYS A 6 -25.39 -0.63 9.48
N ASP A 7 -24.81 -0.88 8.31
CA ASP A 7 -24.02 -2.08 8.05
C ASP A 7 -22.86 -2.08 9.04
N GLU A 8 -23.01 -2.81 10.15
CA GLU A 8 -21.91 -3.07 11.08
C GLU A 8 -20.78 -3.75 10.29
N PRO A 9 -19.51 -3.33 10.46
CA PRO A 9 -18.41 -3.92 9.73
C PRO A 9 -18.31 -5.40 10.12
N LYS A 10 -18.79 -6.27 9.24
CA LYS A 10 -18.64 -7.73 9.35
C LYS A 10 -17.15 -8.02 9.55
N LYS A 11 -16.77 -8.43 10.76
CA LYS A 11 -15.45 -8.97 11.04
C LYS A 11 -15.23 -10.13 10.06
N LYS A 12 -14.33 -9.93 9.10
CA LYS A 12 -13.92 -10.98 8.19
C LYS A 12 -13.15 -12.02 9.00
N GLU A 13 -13.83 -13.13 9.27
CA GLU A 13 -13.21 -14.34 9.78
C GLU A 13 -12.29 -14.91 8.69
N ASN A 14 -11.06 -15.24 9.08
CA ASN A 14 -10.04 -15.94 8.29
C ASN A 14 -9.37 -15.13 7.17
N GLU A 15 -8.73 -14.00 7.50
CA GLU A 15 -7.61 -13.55 6.68
C GLU A 15 -6.37 -14.35 7.13
N ASP A 16 -5.83 -15.20 6.25
CA ASP A 16 -4.49 -15.76 6.41
C ASP A 16 -3.53 -14.65 6.85
N PRO A 17 -2.54 -14.94 7.72
CA PRO A 17 -1.58 -13.93 8.16
C PRO A 17 -0.86 -13.37 6.93
N LYS A 18 -1.34 -12.21 6.45
CA LYS A 18 -0.76 -11.55 5.29
C LYS A 18 0.65 -11.11 5.66
N SER A 19 1.60 -11.48 4.83
CA SER A 19 2.99 -11.04 4.93
C SER A 19 3.26 -9.98 3.87
N CYS A 20 4.30 -9.17 4.11
CA CYS A 20 4.73 -8.19 3.13
C CYS A 20 5.10 -8.91 1.82
N LYS A 21 4.43 -8.55 0.72
CA LYS A 21 4.63 -9.16 -0.60
C LYS A 21 6.08 -9.04 -1.12
N LYS A 22 6.82 -8.02 -0.66
CA LYS A 22 8.19 -7.74 -1.12
C LYS A 22 9.28 -8.35 -0.23
N CYS A 23 9.18 -8.24 1.10
CA CYS A 23 10.21 -8.74 2.01
C CYS A 23 9.81 -9.99 2.80
N GLY A 24 8.55 -10.44 2.70
CA GLY A 24 8.03 -11.60 3.42
C GLY A 24 7.81 -11.39 4.92
N ALA A 25 8.03 -10.18 5.44
CA ALA A 25 7.82 -9.90 6.86
C ALA A 25 6.37 -10.20 7.28
N SER A 26 6.21 -11.08 8.27
CA SER A 26 4.95 -11.35 8.97
C SER A 26 4.83 -10.47 10.22
N ASN A 27 3.61 -10.29 10.73
CA ASN A 27 3.32 -9.47 11.93
C ASN A 27 3.69 -7.98 11.76
N VAL A 28 3.59 -7.47 10.54
CA VAL A 28 3.80 -6.05 10.23
C VAL A 28 2.50 -5.46 9.70
N GLU A 29 2.29 -4.16 9.94
CA GLU A 29 1.19 -3.45 9.30
C GLU A 29 1.43 -3.40 7.79
N LEU A 30 0.44 -3.85 7.04
CA LEU A 30 0.45 -3.83 5.59
C LEU A 30 -0.34 -2.63 5.07
N TYR A 31 0.23 -1.99 4.07
CA TYR A 31 -0.32 -0.85 3.37
C TYR A 31 -0.78 -1.29 1.98
N GLN A 32 -0.92 -0.33 1.05
CA GLN A 32 -1.26 -0.63 -0.34
C GLN A 32 -0.32 -1.69 -0.94
N TYR A 33 -0.89 -2.55 -1.79
CA TYR A 33 -0.19 -3.65 -2.47
C TYR A 33 0.35 -4.76 -1.54
N ASP A 34 -0.21 -4.89 -0.33
CA ASP A 34 0.23 -5.84 0.70
C ASP A 34 1.72 -5.66 1.06
N MET A 35 2.19 -4.41 1.09
CA MET A 35 3.59 -4.09 1.40
C MET A 35 3.70 -3.46 2.79
N CYS A 36 4.76 -3.79 3.52
CA CYS A 36 5.11 -3.07 4.74
C CYS A 36 5.59 -1.64 4.42
N LYS A 37 5.57 -0.78 5.45
CA LYS A 37 5.95 0.64 5.36
C LYS A 37 7.31 0.86 4.68
N ASP A 38 8.32 0.08 5.04
CA ASP A 38 9.69 0.24 4.53
C ASP A 38 9.76 -0.09 3.04
N CYS A 39 9.18 -1.24 2.69
CA CYS A 39 9.12 -1.71 1.30
C CYS A 39 8.37 -0.73 0.40
N LEU A 40 7.25 -0.18 0.89
CA LEU A 40 6.44 0.79 0.17
C LEU A 40 7.18 2.13 0.03
N SER A 41 7.84 2.59 1.11
CA SER A 41 8.64 3.82 1.10
C SER A 41 9.78 3.75 0.09
N ASP A 42 10.43 2.61 -0.05
CA ASP A 42 11.52 2.43 -1.01
C ASP A 42 11.04 2.46 -2.47
N GLU A 43 9.86 1.93 -2.75
CA GLU A 43 9.26 2.06 -4.08
C GLU A 43 8.91 3.52 -4.40
N PHE A 44 8.36 4.26 -3.44
CA PHE A 44 8.11 5.71 -3.62
C PHE A 44 9.39 6.51 -3.85
N LYS A 45 10.50 6.17 -3.18
CA LYS A 45 11.80 6.82 -3.43
C LYS A 45 12.29 6.59 -4.85
N LYS A 46 12.19 5.35 -5.36
CA LYS A 46 12.56 5.03 -6.76
C LYS A 46 11.72 5.83 -7.74
N MET A 47 10.40 5.80 -7.58
CA MET A 47 9.48 6.59 -8.43
C MET A 47 9.82 8.09 -8.41
N LYS A 48 10.24 8.63 -7.26
CA LYS A 48 10.64 10.04 -7.15
C LYS A 48 11.92 10.34 -7.93
N ILE A 49 12.88 9.41 -7.97
CA ILE A 49 14.11 9.54 -8.76
C ILE A 49 13.74 9.50 -10.24
N ASP A 50 12.98 8.49 -10.67
CA ASP A 50 12.55 8.32 -12.06
C ASP A 50 11.77 9.55 -12.55
N LEU A 51 10.86 10.08 -11.72
CA LEU A 51 10.11 11.30 -12.03
C LEU A 51 11.01 12.53 -12.13
N LYS A 52 12.06 12.62 -11.30
CA LYS A 52 13.02 13.73 -11.35
C LYS A 52 13.84 13.66 -12.62
N GLU A 53 14.31 12.48 -13.03
CA GLU A 53 15.01 12.28 -14.29
C GLU A 53 14.11 12.61 -15.49
N ALA A 54 12.88 12.11 -15.51
CA ALA A 54 11.91 12.43 -16.57
C ALA A 54 11.68 13.95 -16.70
N LYS A 55 11.58 14.68 -15.57
CA LYS A 55 11.48 16.15 -15.59
C LYS A 55 12.71 16.83 -16.19
N VAL A 56 13.91 16.28 -15.97
CA VAL A 56 15.14 16.83 -16.55
C VAL A 56 15.13 16.63 -18.07
N PHE A 57 14.74 15.46 -18.58
CA PHE A 57 14.69 15.20 -20.02
C PHE A 57 13.69 16.06 -20.79
N HIS A 58 12.61 16.53 -20.15
CA HIS A 58 11.63 17.41 -20.79
C HIS A 58 12.02 18.89 -20.82
N TYR A 59 13.09 19.29 -20.11
CA TYR A 59 13.55 20.69 -20.03
C TYR A 59 14.79 20.99 -20.87
N VAL A 60 15.23 20.04 -21.71
CA VAL A 60 16.38 20.19 -22.65
C VAL A 60 15.87 20.28 -24.09
#